data_AF-A0A939PBT8-F1
#
_entry.id   AF-A0A939PBT8-F1
#
_cell.length_a   1.000
_cell.length_b   1.000
_cell.length_c   1.000
_cell.angle_alpha   90.00
_cell.angle_beta   90.00
_cell.angle_gamma   90.00
#
_symmetry.space_group_name_H-M   'P 1'
#
loop_
_entity.id
_entity.type
_entity.pdbx_description
1 polymer ?
#
loop_
_entity_poly.entity_id
_entity_poly.type
_entity_poly.pdbx_seq_one_letter_code
_entity_poly.pdbx_strand_id
1 'polypeptide(L)'
;MNEPLLRAEDLTYAVDGRTIIDGVSLRIEASERVAVMGPSGSGKSTLFTLLAGLATPAAGRVLLRGEPVGESGRQEISYVFQGYGLVSLLTAAENIEVALRAAGRAPEHARRLAADALDMVGLTPFADHLIEELSGGQQQRTAVALALARRPGLLLADEPTAEQDSGNRDLVLKGLLAETERGAALVIATHDPDVAARCDRTLTLRAGRLAPPETLPETRTEAPAD
;
A
#
# COMPACT_ATOMS: atom_id res chain seq x y z
N MET A 1 22.88 12.58 -6.25
CA MET A 1 21.45 12.33 -5.93
C MET A 1 21.30 10.84 -5.79
N ASN A 2 20.67 10.37 -4.72
CA ASN A 2 20.42 8.94 -4.54
C ASN A 2 19.41 8.46 -5.59
N GLU A 3 19.52 7.21 -6.03
CA GLU A 3 18.55 6.60 -6.93
C GLU A 3 17.24 6.32 -6.16
N PRO A 4 16.06 6.70 -6.70
CA PRO A 4 14.79 6.45 -6.04
C PRO A 4 14.53 4.94 -5.91
N LEU A 5 13.82 4.54 -4.85
CA LEU A 5 13.42 3.15 -4.67
C LEU A 5 12.52 2.70 -5.82
N LEU A 6 11.50 3.48 -6.15
CA LEU A 6 10.59 3.20 -7.26
C LEU A 6 10.44 4.43 -8.16
N ARG A 7 10.40 4.21 -9.46
CA ARG A 7 10.12 5.22 -10.48
C ARG A 7 9.09 4.71 -11.48
N ALA A 8 8.00 5.44 -11.62
CA ALA A 8 7.01 5.26 -12.67
C ALA A 8 7.19 6.38 -13.72
N GLU A 9 7.29 6.00 -14.98
CA GLU A 9 7.50 6.91 -16.10
C GLU A 9 6.37 6.79 -17.11
N ASP A 10 5.62 7.87 -17.27
CA ASP A 10 4.58 8.06 -18.29
C ASP A 10 3.58 6.88 -18.38
N LEU A 11 3.16 6.37 -17.22
CA LEU A 11 2.27 5.22 -17.15
C LEU A 11 0.94 5.54 -17.82
N THR A 12 0.57 4.72 -18.79
CA THR A 12 -0.76 4.71 -19.40
C THR A 12 -1.32 3.31 -19.36
N TYR A 13 -2.57 3.16 -18.96
CA TYR A 13 -3.25 1.87 -18.89
C TYR A 13 -4.72 2.01 -19.25
N ALA A 14 -5.20 1.10 -20.09
CA ALA A 14 -6.57 1.09 -20.58
C ALA A 14 -7.18 -0.31 -20.47
N VAL A 15 -8.47 -0.37 -20.16
CA VAL A 15 -9.26 -1.60 -20.11
C VAL A 15 -10.45 -1.41 -21.05
N ASP A 16 -10.65 -2.34 -21.98
CA ASP A 16 -11.76 -2.32 -22.96
C ASP A 16 -11.92 -0.97 -23.69
N GLY A 17 -10.78 -0.37 -24.07
CA GLY A 17 -10.74 0.91 -24.78
C GLY A 17 -10.95 2.15 -23.91
N ARG A 18 -11.13 2.00 -22.59
CA ARG A 18 -11.23 3.11 -21.63
C ARG A 18 -9.89 3.31 -20.92
N THR A 19 -9.30 4.48 -21.08
CA THR A 19 -8.08 4.87 -20.34
C THR A 19 -8.41 5.09 -18.87
N ILE A 20 -7.72 4.36 -18.00
CA ILE A 20 -7.88 4.44 -16.54
C ILE A 20 -6.72 5.22 -15.90
N ILE A 21 -5.51 5.07 -16.46
CA ILE A 21 -4.31 5.80 -16.07
C ILE A 21 -3.74 6.44 -17.33
N ASP A 22 -3.35 7.71 -17.27
CA ASP A 22 -3.03 8.53 -18.43
C ASP A 22 -1.80 9.43 -18.16
N GLY A 23 -0.63 8.98 -18.61
CA GLY A 23 0.64 9.70 -18.50
C GLY A 23 1.11 9.96 -17.06
N VAL A 24 0.90 9.02 -16.14
CA VAL A 24 1.28 9.18 -14.74
C VAL A 24 2.78 8.93 -14.54
N SER A 25 3.49 9.94 -14.04
CA SER A 25 4.88 9.83 -13.63
C SER A 25 5.04 10.17 -12.14
N LEU A 26 5.73 9.31 -11.40
CA LEU A 26 6.03 9.54 -9.98
C LEU A 26 7.33 8.84 -9.57
N ARG A 27 7.87 9.23 -8.42
CA ARG A 27 9.04 8.63 -7.79
C ARG A 27 8.76 8.43 -6.32
N ILE A 28 9.22 7.33 -5.75
CA ILE A 28 9.12 7.02 -4.33
C ILE A 28 10.54 6.78 -3.82
N GLU A 29 10.93 7.52 -2.79
CA GLU A 29 12.24 7.37 -2.14
C GLU A 29 12.19 6.25 -1.10
N ALA A 30 13.35 5.66 -0.77
CA ALA A 30 13.42 4.69 0.31
C ALA A 30 13.03 5.36 1.65
N SER A 31 12.31 4.64 2.51
CA SER A 31 11.81 5.18 3.80
C SER A 31 10.80 6.33 3.68
N GLU A 32 10.31 6.65 2.48
CA GLU A 32 9.29 7.69 2.27
C GLU A 32 7.87 7.16 2.50
N ARG A 33 7.01 8.00 3.07
CA ARG A 33 5.56 7.78 3.22
C ARG A 33 4.82 8.67 2.23
N VAL A 34 4.09 8.07 1.29
CA VAL A 34 3.34 8.79 0.26
C VAL A 34 1.87 8.45 0.34
N ALA A 35 1.01 9.47 0.48
CA ALA A 35 -0.42 9.31 0.33
C ALA A 35 -0.82 9.53 -1.13
N VAL A 36 -1.66 8.67 -1.69
CA VAL A 36 -2.32 8.86 -2.98
C VAL A 36 -3.81 9.10 -2.72
N MET A 37 -4.21 10.36 -2.83
CA MET A 37 -5.59 10.80 -2.62
C MET A 37 -6.36 10.92 -3.92
N GLY A 38 -7.67 10.72 -3.86
CA GLY A 38 -8.55 10.95 -5.00
C GLY A 38 -9.92 10.31 -4.78
N PRO A 39 -10.96 10.77 -5.50
CA PRO A 39 -12.30 10.20 -5.38
C PRO A 39 -12.34 8.72 -5.78
N SER A 40 -13.40 8.02 -5.38
CA SER A 40 -13.67 6.66 -5.86
C SER A 40 -13.69 6.63 -7.40
N GLY A 41 -13.05 5.62 -7.99
CA GLY A 41 -12.93 5.51 -9.45
C GLY A 41 -11.87 6.40 -10.10
N SER A 42 -11.05 7.14 -9.34
CA SER A 42 -9.98 7.97 -9.93
C SER A 42 -8.81 7.18 -10.53
N GLY A 43 -8.74 5.86 -10.26
CA GLY A 43 -7.69 4.96 -10.75
C GLY A 43 -6.67 4.52 -9.69
N LYS A 44 -6.83 4.86 -8.40
CA LYS A 44 -5.84 4.55 -7.34
C LYS A 44 -5.42 3.07 -7.31
N SER A 45 -6.39 2.16 -7.24
CA SER A 45 -6.14 0.72 -7.24
C SER A 45 -5.45 0.23 -8.52
N THR A 46 -5.77 0.84 -9.67
CA THR A 46 -5.13 0.53 -10.96
C THR A 46 -3.69 1.01 -10.99
N LEU A 47 -3.42 2.23 -10.49
CA LEU A 47 -2.07 2.73 -10.31
C LEU A 47 -1.27 1.79 -9.40
N PHE A 48 -1.82 1.36 -8.26
CA PHE A 48 -1.14 0.46 -7.33
C PHE A 48 -0.84 -0.90 -7.95
N THR A 49 -1.78 -1.44 -8.74
CA THR A 49 -1.58 -2.68 -9.51
C THR A 49 -0.42 -2.56 -10.49
N LEU A 50 -0.28 -1.41 -11.17
CA LEU A 50 0.85 -1.13 -12.06
C LEU A 50 2.17 -0.97 -11.28
N LEU A 51 2.16 -0.22 -10.17
CA LEU A 51 3.34 -0.02 -9.32
C LEU A 51 3.84 -1.35 -8.72
N ALA A 52 2.92 -2.25 -8.35
CA ALA A 52 3.22 -3.60 -7.90
C ALA A 52 3.74 -4.52 -9.01
N GLY A 53 3.72 -4.07 -10.27
CA GLY A 53 4.07 -4.86 -11.44
C GLY A 53 3.08 -5.98 -11.74
N LEU A 54 1.84 -5.93 -11.22
CA LEU A 54 0.81 -6.95 -11.41
C LEU A 54 0.03 -6.79 -12.71
N ALA A 55 0.10 -5.62 -13.33
CA ALA A 55 -0.40 -5.35 -14.67
C ALA A 55 0.71 -4.72 -15.51
N THR A 56 0.66 -4.95 -16.83
CA THR A 56 1.58 -4.30 -17.77
C THR A 56 0.94 -3.02 -18.29
N PRO A 57 1.60 -1.86 -18.18
CA PRO A 57 1.08 -0.63 -18.75
C PRO A 57 1.05 -0.70 -20.28
N ALA A 58 0.10 0.00 -20.90
CA ALA A 58 0.02 0.14 -22.35
C ALA A 58 1.14 1.05 -22.91
N ALA A 59 1.59 2.03 -22.10
CA ALA A 59 2.76 2.85 -22.37
C ALA A 59 3.45 3.24 -21.06
N GLY A 60 4.73 3.57 -21.14
CA GLY A 60 5.54 3.87 -19.96
C GLY A 60 6.09 2.61 -19.29
N ARG A 61 6.68 2.78 -18.10
CA ARG A 61 7.29 1.68 -17.32
C ARG A 61 7.39 1.98 -15.84
N VAL A 62 7.50 0.91 -15.04
CA VAL A 62 7.81 0.96 -13.61
C VAL A 62 9.18 0.33 -13.38
N LEU A 63 10.03 1.06 -12.69
CA LEU A 63 11.38 0.66 -12.31
C LEU A 63 11.47 0.59 -10.79
N LEU A 64 12.00 -0.50 -10.24
CA LEU A 64 12.34 -0.67 -8.84
C LEU A 64 13.88 -0.74 -8.76
N ARG A 65 14.51 0.19 -8.05
CA ARG A 65 15.98 0.34 -7.97
C ARG A 65 16.66 0.35 -9.35
N GLY A 66 16.08 1.12 -10.27
CA GLY A 66 16.59 1.28 -11.63
C GLY A 66 16.18 0.18 -12.62
N GLU A 67 15.70 -0.96 -12.14
CA GLU A 67 15.40 -2.13 -12.99
C GLU A 67 13.88 -2.32 -13.19
N PRO A 68 13.42 -2.83 -14.34
CA PRO A 68 12.02 -3.18 -14.53
C PRO A 68 11.52 -4.15 -13.46
N VAL A 69 10.27 -3.98 -13.01
CA VAL A 69 9.65 -4.85 -11.99
C VAL A 69 9.40 -6.26 -12.56
N GLY A 70 10.40 -7.11 -12.47
CA GLY A 70 10.33 -8.55 -12.76
C GLY A 70 9.90 -9.38 -11.54
N GLU A 71 10.04 -10.70 -11.63
CA GLU A 71 9.66 -11.62 -10.56
C GLU A 71 10.40 -11.35 -9.23
N SER A 72 11.71 -11.09 -9.29
CA SER A 72 12.51 -10.71 -8.13
C SER A 72 12.05 -9.39 -7.51
N GLY A 73 11.78 -8.38 -8.35
CA GLY A 73 11.26 -7.09 -7.88
C GLY A 73 9.91 -7.20 -7.18
N ARG A 74 9.01 -8.07 -7.68
CA ARG A 74 7.72 -8.35 -7.01
C ARG A 74 7.87 -8.97 -5.62
N GLN A 75 8.99 -9.64 -5.34
CA GLN A 75 9.25 -10.18 -3.99
C GLN A 75 9.60 -9.07 -2.99
N GLU A 76 10.13 -7.93 -3.44
CA GLU A 76 10.38 -6.75 -2.61
C GLU A 76 9.12 -5.90 -2.36
N ILE A 77 8.01 -6.18 -3.05
CA ILE A 77 6.77 -5.43 -2.94
C ILE A 77 5.71 -6.26 -2.21
N SER A 78 5.11 -5.68 -1.17
CA SER A 78 3.85 -6.19 -0.60
C SER A 78 2.71 -5.25 -0.97
N TYR A 79 1.55 -5.84 -1.29
CA TYR A 79 0.35 -5.09 -1.64
C TYR A 79 -0.82 -5.55 -0.76
N VAL A 80 -1.37 -4.63 0.05
CA VAL A 80 -2.66 -4.78 0.73
C VAL A 80 -3.76 -4.34 -0.23
N PHE A 81 -4.51 -5.30 -0.75
CA PHE A 81 -5.63 -5.06 -1.66
C PHE A 81 -6.88 -4.62 -0.88
N GLN A 82 -7.72 -3.80 -1.52
CA GLN A 82 -9.06 -3.48 -1.02
C GLN A 82 -9.94 -4.74 -0.85
N GLY A 83 -9.76 -5.76 -1.71
CA GLY A 83 -10.45 -7.07 -1.61
C GLY A 83 -9.70 -8.12 -0.78
N TYR A 84 -8.75 -7.70 0.06
CA TYR A 84 -7.93 -8.49 1.00
C TYR A 84 -6.93 -9.47 0.37
N GLY A 85 -7.27 -10.11 -0.75
CA GLY A 85 -6.39 -11.09 -1.41
C GLY A 85 -6.13 -12.35 -0.57
N LEU A 86 -7.04 -12.64 0.37
CA LEU A 86 -6.94 -13.79 1.28
C LEU A 86 -7.63 -15.01 0.69
N VAL A 87 -7.08 -16.19 0.94
CA VAL A 87 -7.65 -17.48 0.57
C VAL A 87 -8.70 -17.85 1.63
N SER A 88 -9.96 -17.95 1.20
CA SER A 88 -11.09 -18.12 2.11
C SER A 88 -11.08 -19.47 2.86
N LEU A 89 -10.51 -20.50 2.22
CA LEU A 89 -10.38 -21.86 2.74
C LEU A 89 -9.26 -22.06 3.77
N LEU A 90 -8.50 -21.01 4.08
CA LEU A 90 -7.37 -21.05 5.02
C LEU A 90 -7.68 -20.21 6.26
N THR A 91 -7.01 -20.50 7.36
CA THR A 91 -7.07 -19.65 8.55
C THR A 91 -6.31 -18.33 8.36
N ALA A 92 -6.48 -17.39 9.29
CA ALA A 92 -5.70 -16.15 9.31
C ALA A 92 -4.18 -16.43 9.35
N ALA A 93 -3.75 -17.36 10.23
CA ALA A 93 -2.35 -17.75 10.32
C ALA A 93 -1.86 -18.47 9.05
N GLU A 94 -2.65 -19.40 8.51
CA GLU A 94 -2.28 -20.16 7.31
C GLU A 94 -2.10 -19.26 6.08
N ASN A 95 -2.95 -18.24 5.91
CA ASN A 95 -2.80 -17.25 4.84
C ASN A 95 -1.41 -16.59 4.88
N ILE A 96 -0.97 -16.19 6.06
CA ILE A 96 0.34 -15.55 6.26
C ILE A 96 1.47 -16.57 6.07
N GLU A 97 1.34 -17.77 6.65
CA GLU A 97 2.33 -18.84 6.53
C GLU A 97 2.58 -19.24 5.08
N VAL A 98 1.52 -19.40 4.27
CA VAL A 98 1.63 -19.76 2.86
C VAL A 98 2.41 -18.68 2.09
N ALA A 99 2.10 -17.41 2.31
CA ALA A 99 2.81 -16.30 1.67
C ALA A 99 4.31 -16.27 2.05
N LEU A 100 4.63 -16.49 3.33
CA LEU A 100 6.00 -16.53 3.82
C LEU A 100 6.79 -17.73 3.28
N ARG A 101 6.15 -18.90 3.19
CA ARG A 101 6.75 -20.11 2.62
C ARG A 101 7.00 -19.95 1.12
N ALA A 102 6.08 -19.33 0.39
CA ALA A 102 6.27 -18.96 -1.01
C ALA A 102 7.45 -17.99 -1.19
N ALA A 103 7.72 -17.12 -0.21
CA ALA A 103 8.90 -16.27 -0.14
C ALA A 103 10.16 -16.99 0.41
N GLY A 104 10.16 -18.32 0.46
CA GLY A 104 11.31 -19.15 0.82
C GLY A 104 11.59 -19.27 2.32
N ARG A 105 10.67 -18.89 3.21
CA ARG A 105 10.84 -19.08 4.66
C ARG A 105 10.59 -20.53 5.07
N ALA A 106 11.46 -21.05 5.95
CA ALA A 106 11.28 -22.39 6.53
C ALA A 106 9.96 -22.46 7.33
N PRO A 107 9.26 -23.61 7.38
CA PRO A 107 7.92 -23.71 7.98
C PRO A 107 7.84 -23.20 9.43
N GLU A 108 8.79 -23.58 10.29
CA GLU A 108 8.81 -23.13 11.68
C GLU A 108 9.01 -21.62 11.81
N HIS A 109 9.84 -21.04 10.94
CA HIS A 109 10.07 -19.61 10.92
C HIS A 109 8.85 -18.85 10.39
N ALA A 110 8.18 -19.38 9.36
CA ALA A 110 6.95 -18.83 8.83
C ALA A 110 5.85 -18.77 9.90
N ARG A 111 5.65 -19.85 10.66
CA ARG A 111 4.67 -19.91 11.76
C ARG A 111 4.92 -18.85 12.83
N ARG A 112 6.18 -18.69 13.26
CA ARG A 112 6.56 -17.65 14.22
C ARG A 112 6.27 -16.25 13.69
N LEU A 113 6.68 -15.96 12.45
CA LEU A 113 6.43 -14.65 11.83
C LEU A 113 4.93 -14.39 11.62
N ALA A 114 4.14 -15.42 11.33
CA ALA A 114 2.69 -15.29 11.22
C ALA A 114 2.06 -14.93 12.57
N ALA A 115 2.47 -15.58 13.66
CA ALA A 115 2.02 -15.25 15.00
C ALA A 115 2.41 -13.80 15.40
N ASP A 116 3.66 -13.41 15.17
CA ASP A 116 4.13 -12.04 15.44
C ASP A 116 3.32 -11.00 14.63
N ALA A 117 3.02 -11.30 13.37
CA ALA A 117 2.26 -10.42 12.50
C ALA A 117 0.80 -10.24 12.92
N LEU A 118 0.14 -11.33 13.32
CA LEU A 118 -1.23 -11.28 13.85
C LEU A 118 -1.29 -10.53 15.17
N ASP A 119 -0.28 -10.66 16.03
CA ASP A 119 -0.21 -9.93 17.30
C ASP A 119 -0.11 -8.42 17.09
N MET A 120 0.73 -7.97 16.13
CA MET A 120 0.87 -6.55 15.78
C MET A 120 -0.45 -5.89 15.38
N VAL A 121 -1.39 -6.63 14.82
CA VAL A 121 -2.71 -6.13 14.41
C VAL A 121 -3.84 -6.56 15.36
N GLY A 122 -3.51 -7.13 16.53
CA GLY A 122 -4.49 -7.51 17.55
C GLY A 122 -5.41 -8.66 17.11
N LEU A 123 -4.87 -9.63 16.37
CA LEU A 123 -5.60 -10.80 15.85
C LEU A 123 -5.12 -12.14 16.42
N THR A 124 -4.26 -12.16 17.43
CA THR A 124 -3.80 -13.39 18.10
C THR A 124 -4.94 -14.35 18.48
N PRO A 125 -6.10 -13.90 19.04
CA PRO A 125 -7.20 -14.80 19.37
C PRO A 125 -7.92 -15.42 18.16
N PHE A 126 -7.70 -14.87 16.96
CA PHE A 126 -8.36 -15.25 15.72
C PHE A 126 -7.43 -16.00 14.75
N ALA A 127 -6.21 -16.35 15.18
CA ALA A 127 -5.19 -16.95 14.34
C ALA A 127 -5.67 -18.23 13.63
N ASP A 128 -6.43 -19.07 14.33
CA ASP A 128 -6.94 -20.35 13.84
C ASP A 128 -8.34 -20.27 13.21
N HIS A 129 -8.92 -19.08 13.09
CA HIS A 129 -10.22 -18.91 12.43
C HIS A 129 -10.04 -18.86 10.91
N LEU A 130 -10.96 -19.49 10.18
CA LEU A 130 -11.06 -19.36 8.73
C LEU A 130 -11.39 -17.90 8.37
N ILE A 131 -10.93 -17.44 7.21
CA ILE A 131 -11.22 -16.06 6.76
C ILE A 131 -12.73 -15.79 6.70
N GLU A 132 -13.53 -16.79 6.33
CA GLU A 132 -15.00 -16.66 6.26
C GLU A 132 -15.67 -16.49 7.63
N GLU A 133 -14.98 -16.84 8.72
CA GLU A 133 -15.45 -16.67 10.10
C GLU A 133 -15.11 -15.28 10.67
N LEU A 134 -14.25 -14.53 9.98
CA LEU A 134 -13.80 -13.20 10.39
C LEU A 134 -14.72 -12.10 9.87
N SER A 135 -14.88 -11.04 10.67
CA SER A 135 -15.49 -9.79 10.19
C SER A 135 -14.64 -9.12 9.12
N GLY A 136 -15.24 -8.26 8.28
CA GLY A 136 -14.50 -7.53 7.24
C GLY A 136 -13.28 -6.77 7.78
N GLY A 137 -13.45 -6.10 8.93
CA GLY A 137 -12.34 -5.43 9.61
C GLY A 137 -11.23 -6.39 10.10
N GLN A 138 -11.56 -7.61 10.53
CA GLN A 138 -10.57 -8.64 10.88
C GLN A 138 -9.88 -9.21 9.63
N GLN A 139 -10.60 -9.41 8.52
CA GLN A 139 -10.02 -9.82 7.25
C GLN A 139 -9.04 -8.77 6.73
N GLN A 140 -9.41 -7.48 6.77
CA GLN A 140 -8.53 -6.39 6.39
C GLN A 140 -7.25 -6.36 7.25
N ARG A 141 -7.38 -6.50 8.58
CA ARG A 141 -6.23 -6.58 9.48
C ARG A 141 -5.36 -7.80 9.21
N THR A 142 -5.95 -8.93 8.82
CA THR A 142 -5.21 -10.13 8.39
C THR A 142 -4.41 -9.87 7.11
N ALA A 143 -4.99 -9.17 6.12
CA ALA A 143 -4.28 -8.78 4.91
C ALA A 143 -3.11 -7.82 5.19
N VAL A 144 -3.30 -6.88 6.12
CA VAL A 144 -2.22 -6.01 6.61
C VAL A 144 -1.12 -6.83 7.29
N ALA A 145 -1.46 -7.74 8.21
CA ALA A 145 -0.51 -8.61 8.87
C ALA A 145 0.32 -9.43 7.88
N LEU A 146 -0.33 -10.01 6.86
CA LEU A 146 0.35 -10.74 5.78
C LEU A 146 1.37 -9.86 5.06
N ALA A 147 0.99 -8.64 4.68
CA ALA A 147 1.87 -7.71 3.98
C ALA A 147 3.09 -7.31 4.83
N LEU A 148 2.88 -7.06 6.13
CA LEU A 148 3.92 -6.73 7.11
C LEU A 148 4.87 -7.90 7.37
N ALA A 149 4.34 -9.12 7.49
CA ALA A 149 5.13 -10.32 7.77
C ALA A 149 6.25 -10.57 6.74
N ARG A 150 6.01 -10.19 5.48
CA ARG A 150 6.98 -10.35 4.38
C ARG A 150 8.19 -9.43 4.49
N ARG A 151 8.14 -8.35 5.29
CA ARG A 151 9.17 -7.31 5.40
C ARG A 151 9.60 -6.75 4.02
N PRO A 152 8.68 -6.12 3.29
CA PRO A 152 8.94 -5.64 1.94
C PRO A 152 9.89 -4.44 1.93
N GLY A 153 10.54 -4.20 0.79
CA GLY A 153 11.21 -2.92 0.51
C GLY A 153 10.22 -1.81 0.16
N LEU A 154 9.06 -2.17 -0.42
CA LEU A 154 7.96 -1.26 -0.74
C LEU A 154 6.62 -1.87 -0.30
N LEU A 155 5.88 -1.12 0.52
CA LEU A 155 4.54 -1.47 0.96
C LEU A 155 3.52 -0.58 0.26
N LEU A 156 2.66 -1.20 -0.55
CA LEU A 156 1.52 -0.56 -1.18
C LEU A 156 0.26 -0.95 -0.38
N ALA A 157 -0.52 0.02 0.07
CA ALA A 157 -1.74 -0.24 0.84
C ALA A 157 -2.93 0.53 0.26
N ASP A 158 -3.90 -0.18 -0.30
CA ASP A 158 -5.08 0.43 -0.92
C ASP A 158 -6.27 0.43 0.04
N GLU A 159 -6.61 1.62 0.53
CA GLU A 159 -7.67 1.88 1.51
C GLU A 159 -7.59 0.97 2.76
N PRO A 160 -6.41 0.82 3.41
CA PRO A 160 -6.16 -0.20 4.43
C PRO A 160 -6.94 -0.02 5.74
N THR A 161 -7.68 1.07 5.87
CA THR A 161 -8.45 1.42 7.08
C THR A 161 -9.92 1.68 6.81
N ALA A 162 -10.42 1.42 5.59
CA ALA A 162 -11.79 1.76 5.19
C ALA A 162 -12.88 1.03 5.99
N GLU A 163 -12.61 -0.17 6.51
CA GLU A 163 -13.59 -0.98 7.26
C GLU A 163 -13.28 -1.05 8.77
N GLN A 164 -12.41 -0.17 9.29
CA GLN A 164 -11.99 -0.20 10.69
C GLN A 164 -12.76 0.82 11.54
N ASP A 165 -13.06 0.44 12.78
CA ASP A 165 -13.35 1.42 13.83
C ASP A 165 -12.11 2.27 14.17
N SER A 166 -12.30 3.35 14.91
CA SER A 166 -11.23 4.30 15.23
C SER A 166 -10.03 3.67 15.94
N GLY A 167 -10.26 2.73 16.86
CA GLY A 167 -9.18 2.06 17.60
C GLY A 167 -8.35 1.14 16.71
N ASN A 168 -9.01 0.31 15.90
CA ASN A 168 -8.34 -0.60 14.99
C ASN A 168 -7.67 0.14 13.81
N ARG A 169 -8.24 1.26 13.36
CA ARG A 169 -7.61 2.14 12.35
C ARG A 169 -6.25 2.62 12.80
N ASP A 170 -6.14 3.16 14.01
CA ASP A 170 -4.86 3.65 14.53
C ASP A 170 -3.83 2.54 14.70
N LEU A 171 -4.26 1.35 15.12
CA LEU A 171 -3.40 0.17 15.23
C LEU A 171 -2.82 -0.22 13.86
N VAL A 172 -3.66 -0.32 12.83
CA VAL A 172 -3.24 -0.62 11.45
C VAL A 172 -2.26 0.42 10.93
N LEU A 173 -2.59 1.70 11.05
CA LEU A 173 -1.73 2.79 10.57
C LEU A 173 -0.38 2.80 11.28
N LYS A 174 -0.36 2.56 12.59
CA LYS A 174 0.89 2.47 13.34
C LYS A 174 1.78 1.35 12.81
N GLY A 175 1.22 0.17 12.53
CA GLY A 175 1.94 -0.95 11.94
C GLY A 175 2.53 -0.61 10.55
N LEU A 176 1.71 -0.04 9.67
CA LEU A 176 2.14 0.37 8.33
C LEU A 176 3.26 1.43 8.37
N LEU A 177 3.08 2.47 9.20
CA LEU A 177 4.04 3.58 9.32
C LEU A 177 5.37 3.12 9.91
N ALA A 178 5.37 2.18 10.85
CA ALA A 178 6.58 1.66 11.49
C ALA A 178 7.53 0.94 10.50
N GLU A 179 7.03 0.41 9.38
CA GLU A 179 7.89 -0.22 8.36
C GLU A 179 8.85 0.77 7.71
N THR A 180 8.47 2.05 7.67
CA THR A 180 9.36 3.10 7.14
C THR A 180 10.57 3.36 8.03
N GLU A 181 10.42 3.16 9.35
CA GLU A 181 11.54 3.22 10.29
C GLU A 181 12.50 2.03 10.13
N ARG A 182 12.02 0.94 9.51
CA ARG A 182 12.81 -0.25 9.17
C ARG A 182 13.43 -0.19 7.76
N GLY A 183 13.25 0.91 7.04
CA GLY A 183 13.85 1.16 5.74
C GLY A 183 12.92 0.99 4.53
N ALA A 184 11.70 0.47 4.71
CA ALA A 184 10.75 0.29 3.63
C ALA A 184 10.12 1.62 3.18
N ALA A 185 9.74 1.76 1.92
CA ALA A 185 8.83 2.85 1.54
C ALA A 185 7.37 2.41 1.71
N LEU A 186 6.49 3.37 1.97
CA LEU A 186 5.06 3.16 2.15
C LEU A 186 4.28 4.07 1.20
N VAL A 187 3.37 3.48 0.41
CA VAL A 187 2.41 4.23 -0.39
C VAL A 187 0.99 3.81 0.01
N ILE A 188 0.21 4.75 0.52
CA ILE A 188 -1.17 4.50 0.96
C ILE A 188 -2.13 5.20 0.00
N ALA A 189 -3.04 4.46 -0.62
CA ALA A 189 -4.19 5.05 -1.28
C ALA A 189 -5.29 5.25 -0.24
N THR A 190 -5.79 6.48 -0.15
CA THR A 190 -6.83 6.83 0.83
C THR A 190 -7.63 8.05 0.38
N HIS A 191 -8.87 8.15 0.85
CA HIS A 191 -9.67 9.38 0.77
C HIS A 191 -9.72 10.14 2.11
N ASP A 192 -9.05 9.65 3.15
CA ASP A 192 -9.05 10.24 4.49
C ASP A 192 -7.90 11.26 4.65
N PRO A 193 -8.21 12.55 4.86
CA PRO A 193 -7.20 13.59 5.08
C PRO A 193 -6.32 13.34 6.31
N ASP A 194 -6.84 12.72 7.37
CA ASP A 194 -6.07 12.45 8.58
C ASP A 194 -5.02 11.36 8.34
N VAL A 195 -5.31 10.40 7.47
CA VAL A 195 -4.34 9.39 7.04
C VAL A 195 -3.27 10.03 6.17
N ALA A 196 -3.69 10.88 5.22
CA ALA A 196 -2.77 11.60 4.35
C ALA A 196 -1.83 12.54 5.14
N ALA A 197 -2.33 13.18 6.19
CA ALA A 197 -1.53 14.05 7.06
C ALA A 197 -0.43 13.32 7.85
N ARG A 198 -0.46 11.98 7.91
CA ARG A 198 0.61 11.15 8.51
C ARG A 198 1.71 10.76 7.51
N CYS A 199 1.56 11.14 6.24
CA CYS A 199 2.53 10.87 5.18
C CYS A 199 3.42 12.10 4.93
N ASP A 200 4.61 11.88 4.38
CA ASP A 200 5.58 12.94 4.08
C ASP A 200 5.15 13.77 2.86
N ARG A 201 4.42 13.13 1.94
CA ARG A 201 3.94 13.73 0.70
C ARG A 201 2.58 13.18 0.29
N THR A 202 1.76 14.04 -0.31
CA THR A 202 0.47 13.68 -0.87
C THR A 202 0.46 13.90 -2.37
N LEU A 203 0.00 12.89 -3.11
CA LEU A 203 -0.26 12.92 -4.54
C LEU A 203 -1.78 12.85 -4.76
N THR A 204 -2.31 13.74 -5.59
CA THR A 204 -3.75 13.77 -5.89
C THR A 204 -3.99 13.18 -7.27
N LEU A 205 -4.66 12.02 -7.34
CA LEU A 205 -5.06 11.35 -8.58
C LEU A 205 -6.50 11.72 -8.93
N ARG A 206 -6.71 12.30 -10.11
CA ARG A 206 -8.02 12.67 -10.66
C ARG A 206 -8.14 12.20 -12.10
N ALA A 207 -9.19 11.44 -12.39
CA ALA A 207 -9.47 10.92 -13.73
C ALA A 207 -8.22 10.30 -14.42
N GLY A 208 -7.48 9.46 -13.70
CA GLY A 208 -6.30 8.79 -14.22
C GLY A 208 -5.03 9.63 -14.34
N ARG A 209 -5.04 10.90 -13.92
CA ARG A 209 -3.89 11.81 -13.96
C ARG A 209 -3.51 12.31 -12.58
N LEU A 210 -2.22 12.52 -12.35
CA LEU A 210 -1.76 13.24 -11.16
C LEU A 210 -2.01 14.73 -11.35
N ALA A 211 -2.70 15.34 -10.39
CA ALA A 211 -2.83 16.78 -10.32
C ALA A 211 -1.45 17.43 -10.07
N PRO A 212 -1.24 18.66 -10.55
CA PRO A 212 -0.08 19.45 -10.15
C PRO A 212 -0.02 19.55 -8.61
N PRO A 213 1.18 19.73 -8.03
CA PRO A 213 1.30 20.04 -6.61
C PRO A 213 0.38 21.24 -6.28
N GLU A 214 -0.47 21.12 -5.28
CA GLU A 214 -1.23 22.28 -4.80
C GLU A 214 -0.22 23.29 -4.23
N THR A 215 -0.01 24.40 -4.94
CA THR A 215 0.53 25.61 -4.31
C THR A 215 -0.52 26.07 -3.31
N LEU A 216 -0.29 25.81 -2.02
CA LEU A 216 -1.05 26.46 -0.95
C LEU A 216 -1.01 27.98 -1.23
N PRO A 217 -2.16 28.68 -1.24
CA PRO A 217 -2.14 30.13 -1.34
C PRO A 217 -1.31 30.66 -0.17
N GLU A 218 -0.28 31.45 -0.47
CA GLU A 218 0.47 32.19 0.54
C GLU A 218 -0.55 32.90 1.42
N THR A 219 -0.54 32.55 2.71
CA THR A 219 -1.40 33.19 3.69
C THR A 219 -1.03 34.66 3.69
N ARG A 220 -1.85 35.49 3.02
CA ARG A 220 -1.76 36.94 3.13
C ARG A 220 -1.95 37.26 4.60
N THR A 221 -0.85 37.48 5.29
CA THR A 221 -0.85 38.13 6.60
C THR A 221 -1.27 39.57 6.33
N GLU A 222 -2.57 39.83 6.34
CA GLU A 222 -3.07 41.19 6.49
C GLU A 222 -2.64 41.65 7.89
N ALA A 223 -1.60 42.48 7.92
CA ALA A 223 -1.23 43.22 9.11
C ALA A 223 -2.44 44.09 9.53
N PRO A 224 -2.78 44.14 10.83
CA PRO A 224 -3.84 45.03 11.29
C PRO A 224 -3.44 46.49 10.99
N ALA A 225 -4.37 47.23 10.41
CA ALA A 225 -4.23 48.67 10.21
C ALA A 225 -4.13 49.38 11.56
N ASP A 226 -3.18 50.31 11.67
CA ASP A 226 -2.97 51.25 12.78
C ASP A 226 -4.22 52.10 13.09
#